data_AF-A0A9P3B2Z6-F1
#
_entry.id   AF-A0A9P3B2Z6-F1
#
_cell.length_a   1.000
_cell.length_b   1.000
_cell.length_c   1.000
_cell.angle_alpha   90.00
_cell.angle_beta   90.00
_cell.angle_gamma   90.00
#
_symmetry.space_group_name_H-M   'P 1'
#
loop_
_entity.id
_entity.type
_entity.pdbx_description
1 polymer ?
#
loop_
_entity_poly.entity_id
_entity_poly.type
_entity_poly.pdbx_seq_one_letter_code
_entity_poly.pdbx_strand_id
1 'polypeptide(L)'
;MPSGPSELGVWWIGGQIAVQYLRVLRSGRIECGRGKALGGTGSVALGNATVRNMMLNNADSLVNTTAPSFPSVAVIRAAYNLMRTGATQKAQDNIQHLVKYFFKSITSSDIWDKATEMGILSIPVAEDYESLDLVTHIVPIWTRQKYNWWLFFHLQLAKIAVVPIDYPQVPKGKSRVRVMVHAGNTEKEVDYLEATLCDFANEMIDIEEGGEKGKIPKAAQEIYALMAANA
;
A
#
# COMPACT_ATOMS: atom_id res chain seq x y z
N MET A 1 11.83 -18.91 -19.03
CA MET A 1 11.25 -19.20 -17.70
C MET A 1 12.42 -19.47 -16.76
N PRO A 2 12.46 -18.86 -15.57
CA PRO A 2 11.38 -18.88 -14.59
C PRO A 2 10.57 -17.58 -14.56
N SER A 3 9.28 -17.75 -14.37
CA SER A 3 8.25 -16.74 -14.15
C SER A 3 8.07 -16.56 -12.64
N GLY A 4 8.57 -15.45 -12.09
CA GLY A 4 8.27 -14.98 -10.73
C GLY A 4 7.48 -13.67 -10.78
N PRO A 5 6.64 -13.37 -9.77
CA PRO A 5 5.69 -12.26 -9.81
C PRO A 5 6.41 -10.91 -9.86
N SER A 6 5.98 -10.08 -10.81
CA SER A 6 6.44 -8.71 -10.98
C SER A 6 5.85 -7.81 -9.88
N GLU A 7 6.55 -7.66 -8.76
CA GLU A 7 6.19 -6.65 -7.77
C GLU A 7 6.72 -5.27 -8.18
N LEU A 8 5.79 -4.39 -8.57
CA LEU A 8 6.03 -2.99 -8.86
C LEU A 8 6.04 -2.18 -7.56
N GLY A 9 7.20 -2.11 -6.90
CA GLY A 9 7.47 -1.14 -5.84
C GLY A 9 7.89 0.22 -6.43
N VAL A 10 7.19 1.30 -6.09
CA VAL A 10 7.61 2.67 -6.47
C VAL A 10 8.36 3.29 -5.30
N TRP A 11 9.68 3.36 -5.41
CA TRP A 11 10.55 4.01 -4.42
C TRP A 11 11.35 5.17 -5.02
N TRP A 12 11.97 6.01 -4.19
CA TRP A 12 12.75 7.18 -4.60
C TRP A 12 14.10 7.15 -3.87
N ILE A 13 15.22 6.94 -4.58
CA ILE A 13 16.58 7.05 -4.04
C ILE A 13 17.29 8.19 -4.77
N GLY A 14 17.80 9.18 -4.03
CA GLY A 14 18.79 10.13 -4.55
C GLY A 14 18.37 11.02 -5.73
N GLY A 15 17.08 11.33 -5.89
CA GLY A 15 16.61 12.09 -7.06
C GLY A 15 15.92 11.25 -8.14
N GLN A 16 15.85 9.93 -7.97
CA GLN A 16 15.34 9.00 -8.97
C GLN A 16 14.38 7.99 -8.35
N ILE A 17 13.30 7.67 -9.09
CA ILE A 17 12.47 6.53 -8.75
C ILE A 17 13.37 5.28 -8.80
N ALA A 18 13.16 4.28 -7.92
CA ALA A 18 13.93 3.04 -7.73
C ALA A 18 13.96 2.08 -8.94
N VAL A 19 13.81 2.63 -10.13
CA VAL A 19 14.18 2.02 -11.40
C VAL A 19 15.70 1.89 -11.53
N GLN A 20 16.50 2.71 -10.83
CA GLN A 20 17.96 2.73 -11.01
C GLN A 20 18.67 1.42 -10.61
N TYR A 21 18.09 0.59 -9.73
CA TYR A 21 18.70 -0.71 -9.38
C TYR A 21 18.51 -1.78 -10.46
N LEU A 22 17.52 -1.61 -11.35
CA LEU A 22 17.33 -2.42 -12.55
C LEU A 22 17.87 -1.64 -13.75
N ARG A 23 19.14 -1.87 -14.06
CA ARG A 23 19.98 -1.35 -15.17
C ARG A 23 19.31 -1.39 -16.57
N VAL A 24 18.20 -0.66 -16.77
CA VAL A 24 17.36 -0.70 -17.98
C VAL A 24 16.91 0.73 -18.35
N LEU A 25 17.87 1.60 -18.67
CA LEU A 25 17.63 2.97 -19.15
C LEU A 25 17.45 3.06 -20.69
N ARG A 26 17.34 1.94 -21.42
CA ARG A 26 17.37 1.93 -22.90
C ARG A 26 16.04 1.67 -23.62
N SER A 27 14.92 1.43 -22.93
CA SER A 27 13.61 1.30 -23.60
C SER A 27 12.60 2.28 -23.01
N GLY A 28 12.04 3.16 -23.85
CA GLY A 28 11.14 4.26 -23.47
C GLY A 28 10.07 3.83 -22.47
N ARG A 29 10.17 4.35 -21.25
CA ARG A 29 9.28 3.98 -20.13
C ARG A 29 8.46 5.19 -19.72
N ILE A 30 7.14 5.06 -19.82
CA ILE A 30 6.16 6.05 -19.36
C ILE A 30 6.09 5.95 -17.84
N GLU A 31 6.42 7.04 -17.15
CA GLU A 31 6.11 7.20 -15.73
C GLU A 31 4.71 7.83 -15.61
N CYS A 32 3.92 7.47 -14.60
CA CYS A 32 2.59 8.03 -14.40
C CYS A 32 2.32 8.21 -12.91
N GLY A 33 2.17 9.46 -12.47
CA GLY A 33 1.57 9.81 -11.17
C GLY A 33 2.48 10.62 -10.25
N ARG A 34 2.24 11.94 -10.21
CA ARG A 34 2.88 12.88 -9.27
C ARG A 34 2.02 13.18 -8.04
N GLY A 35 0.81 12.63 -7.93
CA GLY A 35 -0.11 12.89 -6.82
C GLY A 35 0.05 12.03 -5.57
N LYS A 36 1.20 11.39 -5.39
CA LYS A 36 1.51 10.63 -4.16
C LYS A 36 2.51 11.41 -3.32
N ALA A 37 3.78 10.99 -3.33
CA ALA A 37 4.83 11.57 -2.48
C ALA A 37 5.10 13.06 -2.71
N LEU A 38 4.75 13.62 -3.88
CA LEU A 38 4.99 15.03 -4.20
C LEU A 38 3.86 15.98 -3.76
N GLY A 39 2.73 15.45 -3.27
CA GLY A 39 1.59 16.25 -2.79
C GLY A 39 0.91 17.13 -3.85
N GLY A 40 1.22 16.94 -5.13
CA GLY A 40 0.64 17.70 -6.25
C GLY A 40 -0.44 16.91 -7.01
N THR A 41 -0.86 17.41 -8.16
CA THR A 41 -1.69 16.67 -9.11
C THR A 41 -1.02 16.65 -10.48
N GLY A 42 -1.22 15.57 -11.23
CA GLY A 42 -0.67 15.40 -12.59
C GLY A 42 0.20 14.17 -12.76
N SER A 43 0.69 13.97 -13.98
CA SER A 43 1.56 12.88 -14.41
C SER A 43 2.68 13.45 -15.30
N VAL A 44 3.79 12.73 -15.43
CA VAL A 44 4.84 13.07 -16.39
C VAL A 44 5.22 11.81 -17.14
N ALA A 45 5.20 11.83 -18.46
CA ALA A 45 5.81 10.76 -19.25
C ALA A 45 7.27 11.13 -19.54
N LEU A 46 8.22 10.26 -19.19
CA LEU A 46 9.60 10.39 -19.61
C LEU A 46 9.83 9.48 -20.83
N GLY A 47 10.60 9.95 -21.80
CA GLY A 47 10.81 9.19 -23.04
C GLY A 47 11.84 9.86 -23.93
N ASN A 48 12.33 9.13 -24.91
CA ASN A 48 13.19 9.71 -25.94
C ASN A 48 12.37 10.67 -26.83
N ALA A 49 13.05 11.48 -27.64
CA ALA A 49 12.40 12.45 -28.50
C ALA A 49 11.36 11.82 -29.44
N THR A 50 11.64 10.62 -29.97
CA THR A 50 10.73 9.88 -30.85
C THR A 50 9.42 9.52 -30.15
N VAL A 51 9.47 8.92 -28.96
CA VAL A 51 8.27 8.55 -28.18
C VAL A 51 7.50 9.79 -27.76
N ARG A 52 8.21 10.85 -27.32
CA ARG A 52 7.56 12.11 -26.93
C ARG A 52 6.84 12.76 -28.11
N ASN A 53 7.46 12.84 -29.27
CA ASN A 53 6.84 13.42 -30.47
C ASN A 53 5.68 12.56 -30.96
N MET A 54 5.80 11.23 -30.88
CA MET A 54 4.71 10.32 -31.21
C MET A 54 3.49 10.53 -30.29
N MET A 55 3.71 10.68 -28.98
CA MET A 55 2.65 10.99 -28.02
C MET A 55 2.03 12.37 -28.23
N LEU A 56 2.84 13.40 -28.43
CA LEU A 56 2.35 14.77 -28.68
C LEU A 56 1.48 14.86 -29.94
N ASN A 57 1.76 14.03 -30.95
CA ASN A 57 1.02 14.05 -32.21
C ASN A 57 -0.17 13.08 -32.26
N ASN A 58 -0.18 12.00 -31.48
CA ASN A 58 -1.17 10.92 -31.62
C ASN A 58 -1.99 10.63 -30.35
N ALA A 59 -1.59 11.14 -29.18
CA ALA A 59 -2.32 10.85 -27.95
C ALA A 59 -3.47 11.85 -27.75
N ASP A 60 -4.69 11.45 -28.09
CA ASP A 60 -5.89 12.28 -27.90
C ASP A 60 -6.06 12.77 -26.46
N SER A 61 -5.69 11.93 -25.49
CA SER A 61 -5.72 12.25 -24.06
C SER A 61 -4.75 13.36 -23.65
N LEU A 62 -3.74 13.65 -24.48
CA LEU A 62 -2.78 14.72 -24.27
C LEU A 62 -3.09 15.95 -25.14
N VAL A 63 -3.58 15.76 -26.36
CA VAL A 63 -3.88 16.84 -27.32
C VAL A 63 -5.19 17.54 -26.98
N ASN A 64 -6.22 16.78 -26.59
CA ASN A 64 -7.57 17.29 -26.35
C ASN A 64 -7.86 17.54 -24.86
N THR A 65 -6.83 17.85 -24.07
CA THR A 65 -6.95 18.13 -22.63
C THR A 65 -6.38 19.49 -22.27
N THR A 66 -6.94 20.13 -21.25
CA THR A 66 -6.45 21.43 -20.75
C THR A 66 -5.10 21.24 -20.07
N ALA A 67 -4.14 22.12 -20.37
CA ALA A 67 -2.85 22.12 -19.71
C ALA A 67 -2.99 22.27 -18.17
N PRO A 68 -2.09 21.67 -17.38
CA PRO A 68 -2.12 21.80 -15.93
C PRO A 68 -1.96 23.26 -15.50
N SER A 69 -2.65 23.62 -14.42
CA SER A 69 -2.58 24.98 -13.88
C SER A 69 -1.16 25.33 -13.41
N PHE A 70 -0.80 26.60 -13.49
CA PHE A 70 0.47 27.11 -12.97
C PHE A 70 0.76 26.68 -11.51
N PRO A 71 -0.18 26.81 -10.54
CA PRO A 71 0.10 26.40 -9.17
C PRO A 71 0.38 24.89 -9.05
N SER A 72 -0.28 24.03 -9.84
CA SER A 72 0.00 22.59 -9.85
C SER A 72 1.46 22.30 -10.27
N VAL A 73 1.96 22.99 -11.30
CA VAL A 73 3.34 22.83 -11.79
C VAL A 73 4.35 23.44 -10.81
N ALA A 74 4.01 24.57 -10.18
CA ALA A 74 4.85 25.21 -9.18
C ALA A 74 5.06 24.32 -7.95
N VAL A 75 4.00 23.67 -7.45
CA VAL A 75 4.07 22.68 -6.35
C VAL A 75 5.00 21.53 -6.73
N ILE A 76 4.85 20.97 -7.94
CA ILE A 76 5.72 19.89 -8.42
C ILE A 76 7.18 20.35 -8.40
N ARG A 77 7.49 21.53 -8.96
CA ARG A 77 8.86 22.07 -8.98
C ARG A 77 9.41 22.28 -7.56
N ALA A 78 8.60 22.80 -6.65
CA ALA A 78 8.99 22.99 -5.25
C ALA A 78 9.29 21.66 -4.56
N ALA A 79 8.44 20.65 -4.73
CA ALA A 79 8.66 19.30 -4.19
C ALA A 79 9.98 18.69 -4.72
N TYR A 80 10.26 18.82 -6.02
CA TYR A 80 11.53 18.38 -6.61
C TYR A 80 12.74 19.08 -6.03
N ASN A 81 12.66 20.40 -5.88
CA ASN A 81 13.74 21.17 -5.26
C ASN A 81 13.99 20.74 -3.82
N LEU A 82 12.92 20.50 -3.04
CA LEU A 82 13.02 20.04 -1.66
C LEU A 82 13.65 18.65 -1.55
N MET A 83 13.29 17.71 -2.42
CA MET A 83 13.94 16.39 -2.43
C MET A 83 15.42 16.48 -2.79
N ARG A 84 15.78 17.40 -3.70
CA ARG A 84 17.17 17.62 -4.12
C ARG A 84 18.05 18.22 -3.01
N THR A 85 17.47 18.95 -2.05
CA THR A 85 18.24 19.46 -0.90
C THR A 85 18.54 18.39 0.15
N GLY A 86 17.97 17.19 0.03
CA GLY A 86 18.11 16.11 1.02
C GLY A 86 17.22 16.29 2.26
N ALA A 87 16.42 17.36 2.33
CA ALA A 87 15.53 17.61 3.48
C ALA A 87 14.49 16.49 3.71
N THR A 88 14.16 15.71 2.67
CA THR A 88 13.22 14.59 2.74
C THR A 88 13.87 13.26 3.16
N GLN A 89 15.20 13.18 3.25
CA GLN A 89 15.91 11.91 3.49
C GLN A 89 15.52 11.31 4.83
N LYS A 90 15.53 12.11 5.90
CA LYS A 90 15.12 11.66 7.25
C LYS A 90 13.70 11.07 7.27
N ALA A 91 12.77 11.65 6.51
CA ALA A 91 11.40 11.15 6.43
C ALA A 91 11.32 9.83 5.66
N GLN A 92 12.11 9.68 4.59
CA GLN A 92 12.20 8.43 3.82
C GLN A 92 12.81 7.30 4.67
N ASP A 93 13.88 7.60 5.40
CA ASP A 93 14.55 6.66 6.29
C ASP A 93 13.61 6.22 7.42
N ASN A 94 12.83 7.15 8.00
CA ASN A 94 11.86 6.81 9.03
C ASN A 94 10.74 5.89 8.50
N ILE A 95 10.25 6.12 7.28
CA ILE A 95 9.25 5.22 6.66
C ILE A 95 9.83 3.82 6.52
N GLN A 96 11.07 3.70 6.02
CA GLN A 96 11.72 2.39 5.86
C GLN A 96 11.92 1.70 7.22
N HIS A 97 12.34 2.44 8.23
CA HIS A 97 12.48 1.96 9.60
C HIS A 97 11.15 1.42 10.13
N LEU A 98 10.06 2.19 10.06
CA LEU A 98 8.75 1.80 10.58
C LEU A 98 8.16 0.58 9.87
N VAL A 99 8.35 0.47 8.55
CA VAL A 99 7.86 -0.70 7.78
C VAL A 99 8.66 -1.96 8.13
N LYS A 100 10.00 -1.86 8.21
CA LYS A 100 10.84 -2.99 8.64
C LYS A 100 10.55 -3.38 10.10
N TYR A 101 10.29 -2.40 10.96
CA TYR A 101 9.86 -2.62 12.33
C TYR A 101 8.51 -3.36 12.38
N PHE A 102 7.52 -2.93 11.59
CA PHE A 102 6.23 -3.62 11.48
C PHE A 102 6.39 -5.08 11.02
N PHE A 103 7.16 -5.33 9.96
CA PHE A 103 7.40 -6.70 9.48
C PHE A 103 8.10 -7.57 10.51
N LYS A 104 9.08 -7.02 11.24
CA LYS A 104 9.75 -7.71 12.33
C LYS A 104 8.76 -8.10 13.43
N SER A 105 7.93 -7.17 13.88
CA SER A 105 6.96 -7.41 14.95
C SER A 105 5.91 -8.46 14.55
N ILE A 106 5.38 -8.37 13.33
CA ILE A 106 4.41 -9.32 12.79
C ILE A 106 4.99 -10.73 12.65
N THR A 107 6.21 -10.85 12.10
CA THR A 107 6.87 -12.16 11.89
C THR A 107 7.31 -12.79 13.22
N SER A 108 7.40 -12.01 14.29
CA SER A 108 7.74 -12.53 15.63
C SER A 108 6.52 -13.03 16.41
N SER A 109 5.30 -12.88 15.88
CA SER A 109 4.07 -13.22 16.58
C SER A 109 3.58 -14.63 16.22
N ASP A 110 3.55 -15.54 17.20
CA ASP A 110 3.04 -16.92 17.03
C ASP A 110 1.59 -16.96 16.52
N ILE A 111 0.80 -15.95 16.86
CA ILE A 111 -0.60 -15.82 16.43
C ILE A 111 -0.66 -15.58 14.93
N TRP A 112 0.26 -14.75 14.42
CA TRP A 112 0.31 -14.42 13.01
C TRP A 112 0.71 -15.61 12.15
N ASP A 113 1.67 -16.42 12.63
CA ASP A 113 2.08 -17.64 11.95
C ASP A 113 0.91 -18.62 11.81
N LYS A 114 0.18 -18.86 12.90
CA LYS A 114 -1.05 -19.68 12.87
C LYS A 114 -2.10 -19.13 11.92
N ALA A 115 -2.34 -17.82 11.94
CA ALA A 115 -3.31 -17.17 11.05
C ALA A 115 -2.91 -17.30 9.57
N THR A 116 -1.60 -17.30 9.29
CA THR A 116 -1.03 -17.49 7.95
C THR A 116 -1.18 -18.94 7.50
N GLU A 117 -0.88 -19.92 8.36
CA GLU A 117 -1.06 -21.35 8.08
C GLU A 117 -2.53 -21.71 7.80
N MET A 118 -3.45 -21.15 8.58
CA MET A 118 -4.89 -21.28 8.34
C MET A 118 -5.34 -20.49 7.11
N GLY A 119 -4.53 -19.57 6.57
CA GLY A 119 -4.89 -18.73 5.42
C GLY A 119 -6.00 -17.72 5.74
N ILE A 120 -6.06 -17.23 6.98
CA ILE A 120 -6.98 -16.18 7.43
C ILE A 120 -6.43 -14.81 7.00
N LEU A 121 -5.17 -14.54 7.38
CA LEU A 121 -4.42 -13.33 7.06
C LEU A 121 -3.06 -13.73 6.46
N SER A 122 -2.54 -12.95 5.53
CA SER A 122 -1.17 -13.10 5.04
C SER A 122 -0.66 -11.77 4.50
N ILE A 123 0.65 -11.54 4.61
CA ILE A 123 1.33 -10.39 4.00
C ILE A 123 2.48 -10.91 3.14
N PRO A 124 2.26 -11.12 1.82
CA PRO A 124 3.30 -11.66 0.94
C PRO A 124 4.56 -10.77 0.88
N VAL A 125 4.40 -9.45 1.03
CA VAL A 125 5.53 -8.51 0.99
C VAL A 125 6.40 -8.52 2.24
N ALA A 126 5.98 -9.21 3.30
CA ALA A 126 6.76 -9.39 4.51
C ALA A 126 7.73 -10.59 4.36
N GLU A 127 7.54 -11.46 3.37
CA GLU A 127 8.49 -12.54 3.09
C GLU A 127 9.81 -11.95 2.58
N ASP A 128 10.94 -12.44 3.10
CA ASP A 128 12.30 -12.05 2.71
C ASP A 128 12.64 -10.55 2.80
N TYR A 129 11.90 -9.76 3.59
CA TYR A 129 12.08 -8.30 3.67
C TYR A 129 13.49 -7.89 4.14
N GLU A 130 14.17 -8.76 4.90
CA GLU A 130 15.54 -8.52 5.39
C GLU A 130 16.58 -8.48 4.26
N SER A 131 16.33 -9.22 3.18
CA SER A 131 17.20 -9.24 2.00
C SER A 131 17.04 -8.01 1.12
N LEU A 132 16.01 -7.21 1.37
CA LEU A 132 15.67 -6.04 0.56
C LEU A 132 16.27 -4.76 1.14
N ASP A 133 17.04 -4.07 0.30
CA ASP A 133 17.54 -2.72 0.60
C ASP A 133 16.37 -1.76 0.89
N LEU A 134 15.27 -1.90 0.14
CA LEU A 134 14.05 -1.11 0.27
C LEU A 134 12.80 -1.98 0.29
N VAL A 135 11.91 -1.68 1.24
CA VAL A 135 10.60 -2.33 1.40
C VAL A 135 9.48 -1.38 1.04
N THR A 136 8.32 -1.85 0.54
CA THR A 136 7.12 -1.05 0.22
C THR A 136 6.37 -0.55 1.47
N HIS A 137 5.97 0.73 1.52
CA HIS A 137 5.24 1.33 2.65
C HIS A 137 3.72 1.17 2.52
N ILE A 138 3.29 0.65 1.37
CA ILE A 138 1.94 0.16 1.16
C ILE A 138 1.99 -1.33 1.45
N VAL A 139 1.44 -1.73 2.59
CA VAL A 139 1.41 -3.12 3.06
C VAL A 139 0.03 -3.71 2.72
N PRO A 140 -0.06 -4.66 1.78
CA PRO A 140 -1.30 -5.37 1.49
C PRO A 140 -1.50 -6.53 2.47
N ILE A 141 -2.54 -6.46 3.29
CA ILE A 141 -3.00 -7.56 4.13
C ILE A 141 -4.02 -8.38 3.33
N TRP A 142 -3.60 -9.57 2.91
CA TRP A 142 -4.44 -10.48 2.15
C TRP A 142 -5.38 -11.21 3.10
N THR A 143 -6.64 -11.34 2.69
CA THR A 143 -7.68 -11.98 3.49
C THR A 143 -8.56 -12.84 2.59
N ARG A 144 -9.29 -13.79 3.18
CA ARG A 144 -10.36 -14.49 2.47
C ARG A 144 -11.47 -13.50 2.06
N GLN A 145 -12.20 -13.80 1.00
CA GLN A 145 -13.13 -12.86 0.33
C GLN A 145 -14.17 -12.18 1.25
N LYS A 146 -14.59 -12.83 2.35
CA LYS A 146 -15.52 -12.24 3.34
C LYS A 146 -14.82 -11.48 4.47
N TYR A 147 -13.58 -11.83 4.79
CA TYR A 147 -12.87 -11.30 5.95
C TYR A 147 -12.33 -9.90 5.70
N ASN A 148 -12.18 -9.49 4.43
CA ASN A 148 -11.71 -8.16 4.05
C ASN A 148 -12.54 -7.04 4.72
N TRP A 149 -13.87 -7.14 4.68
CA TRP A 149 -14.76 -6.15 5.29
C TRP A 149 -14.78 -6.26 6.82
N TRP A 150 -14.69 -7.46 7.38
CA TRP A 150 -14.64 -7.65 8.83
C TRP A 150 -13.36 -7.10 9.44
N LEU A 151 -12.23 -7.34 8.78
CA LEU A 151 -10.95 -6.74 9.15
C LEU A 151 -11.01 -5.22 9.03
N PHE A 152 -11.60 -4.70 7.95
CA PHE A 152 -11.81 -3.25 7.80
C PHE A 152 -12.63 -2.67 8.96
N PHE A 153 -13.76 -3.29 9.32
CA PHE A 153 -14.58 -2.82 10.45
C PHE A 153 -13.84 -2.89 11.78
N HIS A 154 -13.10 -3.97 12.02
CA HIS A 154 -12.29 -4.13 13.23
C HIS A 154 -11.24 -3.00 13.36
N LEU A 155 -10.48 -2.76 12.28
CA LEU A 155 -9.48 -1.69 12.25
C LEU A 155 -10.12 -0.29 12.35
N GLN A 156 -11.27 -0.09 11.71
CA GLN A 156 -11.98 1.20 11.75
C GLN A 156 -12.55 1.51 13.14
N LEU A 157 -13.08 0.51 13.86
CA LEU A 157 -13.52 0.66 15.25
C LEU A 157 -12.34 0.92 16.20
N ALA A 158 -11.16 0.35 15.89
CA ALA A 158 -9.90 0.68 16.54
C ALA A 158 -9.32 2.06 16.13
N LYS A 159 -10.05 2.84 15.32
CA LYS A 159 -9.65 4.18 14.81
C LYS A 159 -8.39 4.15 13.95
N ILE A 160 -8.12 3.03 13.29
CA ILE A 160 -7.02 2.87 12.35
C ILE A 160 -7.56 3.07 10.93
N ALA A 161 -7.08 4.11 10.25
CA ALA A 161 -7.49 4.40 8.88
C ALA A 161 -6.80 3.45 7.89
N VAL A 162 -7.61 2.63 7.22
CA VAL A 162 -7.14 1.66 6.21
C VAL A 162 -8.03 1.68 4.98
N VAL A 163 -7.52 1.16 3.85
CA VAL A 163 -8.28 1.14 2.59
C VAL A 163 -8.63 -0.30 2.21
N PRO A 164 -9.91 -0.71 2.29
CA PRO A 164 -10.34 -2.02 1.83
C PRO A 164 -10.35 -2.03 0.30
N ILE A 165 -9.79 -3.07 -0.30
CA ILE A 165 -9.79 -3.26 -1.75
C ILE A 165 -10.46 -4.57 -2.08
N ASP A 166 -11.51 -4.46 -2.89
CA ASP A 166 -12.31 -5.57 -3.31
C ASP A 166 -12.55 -5.53 -4.82
N TYR A 167 -13.31 -6.47 -5.35
CA TYR A 167 -13.78 -6.44 -6.73
C TYR A 167 -14.61 -5.16 -6.99
N PRO A 168 -14.43 -4.46 -8.13
CA PRO A 168 -13.68 -4.83 -9.34
C PRO A 168 -12.19 -4.43 -9.39
N GLN A 169 -11.66 -3.74 -8.38
CA GLN A 169 -10.28 -3.24 -8.37
C GLN A 169 -9.25 -4.38 -8.29
N VAL A 170 -9.66 -5.52 -7.72
CA VAL A 170 -8.89 -6.77 -7.70
C VAL A 170 -9.76 -7.93 -8.18
N PRO A 171 -9.17 -9.00 -8.74
CA PRO A 171 -9.93 -10.20 -9.08
C PRO A 171 -10.69 -10.76 -7.87
N LYS A 172 -11.85 -11.38 -8.12
CA LYS A 172 -12.64 -12.03 -7.07
C LYS A 172 -11.78 -13.04 -6.30
N GLY A 173 -11.89 -13.03 -4.97
CA GLY A 173 -11.12 -13.88 -4.09
C GLY A 173 -9.70 -13.37 -3.77
N LYS A 174 -9.27 -12.23 -4.34
CA LYS A 174 -7.98 -11.58 -4.02
C LYS A 174 -8.16 -10.24 -3.29
N SER A 175 -9.24 -10.14 -2.51
CA SER A 175 -9.58 -8.98 -1.70
C SER A 175 -8.52 -8.79 -0.61
N ARG A 176 -8.21 -7.53 -0.30
CA ARG A 176 -7.12 -7.18 0.63
C ARG A 176 -7.34 -5.81 1.23
N VAL A 177 -6.88 -5.64 2.47
CA VAL A 177 -6.84 -4.34 3.13
C VAL A 177 -5.46 -3.73 2.89
N ARG A 178 -5.40 -2.50 2.36
CA ARG A 178 -4.14 -1.77 2.23
C ARG A 178 -3.93 -0.91 3.47
N VAL A 179 -2.80 -1.12 4.11
CA VAL A 179 -2.27 -0.27 5.17
C VAL A 179 -1.17 0.60 4.57
N MET A 180 -1.16 1.89 4.89
CA MET A 180 -0.16 2.84 4.42
C MET A 180 0.60 3.38 5.63
N VAL A 181 1.89 3.08 5.72
CA VAL A 181 2.76 3.63 6.76
C VAL A 181 3.32 4.96 6.27
N HIS A 182 3.24 5.99 7.11
CA HIS A 182 3.69 7.34 6.82
C HIS A 182 4.88 7.74 7.69
N ALA A 183 5.67 8.71 7.23
CA ALA A 183 6.85 9.21 7.96
C ALA A 183 6.51 9.85 9.32
N GLY A 184 5.26 10.28 9.50
CA GLY A 184 4.78 10.87 10.75
C GLY A 184 4.31 9.84 11.78
N ASN A 185 4.22 8.56 11.41
CA ASN A 185 3.80 7.53 12.35
C ASN A 185 4.90 7.26 13.39
N THR A 186 4.48 6.73 14.54
CA THR A 186 5.38 6.33 15.63
C THR A 186 5.44 4.83 15.77
N GLU A 187 6.51 4.29 16.36
CA GLU A 187 6.61 2.86 16.68
C GLU A 187 5.43 2.37 17.52
N LYS A 188 4.96 3.19 18.47
CA LYS A 188 3.77 2.88 19.29
C LYS A 188 2.49 2.70 18.46
N GLU A 189 2.33 3.48 17.41
CA GLU A 189 1.20 3.33 16.48
C GLU A 189 1.33 2.06 15.64
N VAL A 190 2.57 1.68 15.30
CA VAL A 190 2.88 0.43 14.59
C VAL A 190 2.63 -0.78 15.50
N ASP A 191 3.04 -0.71 16.77
CA ASP A 191 2.75 -1.72 17.79
C ASP A 191 1.23 -1.85 18.01
N TYR A 192 0.51 -0.72 18.06
CA TYR A 192 -0.94 -0.72 18.20
C TYR A 192 -1.64 -1.36 17.00
N LEU A 193 -1.15 -1.11 15.78
CA LEU A 193 -1.62 -1.77 14.57
C LEU A 193 -1.38 -3.28 14.63
N GLU A 194 -0.17 -3.71 15.00
CA GLU A 194 0.19 -5.13 15.13
C GLU A 194 -0.72 -5.85 16.14
N ALA A 195 -0.84 -5.30 17.36
CA ALA A 195 -1.71 -5.85 18.38
C ALA A 195 -3.16 -5.98 17.91
N THR A 196 -3.70 -4.94 17.25
CA THR A 196 -5.07 -4.96 16.71
C THR A 196 -5.26 -6.03 15.62
N LEU A 197 -4.23 -6.25 14.78
CA LEU A 197 -4.26 -7.33 13.78
C LEU A 197 -4.21 -8.71 14.42
N CYS A 198 -3.38 -8.90 15.44
CA CYS A 198 -3.28 -10.14 16.20
C CYS A 198 -4.56 -10.43 16.99
N ASP A 199 -5.22 -9.41 17.55
CA ASP A 199 -6.52 -9.55 18.23
C ASP A 199 -7.61 -10.03 17.27
N PHE A 200 -7.69 -9.44 16.07
CA PHE A 200 -8.59 -9.92 15.02
C PHE A 200 -8.24 -11.35 14.58
N ALA A 201 -6.96 -11.67 14.41
CA ALA A 201 -6.51 -12.99 14.03
C ALA A 201 -6.92 -14.06 15.06
N ASN A 202 -6.70 -13.79 16.35
CA ASN A 202 -7.13 -14.65 17.44
C ASN A 202 -8.65 -14.87 17.44
N GLU A 203 -9.43 -13.79 17.33
CA GLU A 203 -10.89 -13.90 17.26
C GLU A 203 -11.34 -14.78 16.09
N MET A 204 -10.69 -14.65 14.93
CA MET A 204 -10.99 -15.46 13.74
C MET A 204 -10.57 -16.92 13.91
N ILE A 205 -9.43 -17.19 14.54
CA ILE A 205 -8.97 -18.56 14.85
C ILE A 205 -9.97 -19.22 15.80
N ASP A 206 -10.36 -18.55 16.88
CA ASP A 206 -11.34 -19.07 17.85
C ASP A 206 -12.69 -19.40 17.20
N ILE A 207 -13.15 -18.57 16.25
CA ILE A 207 -14.39 -18.79 15.48
C ILE A 207 -14.27 -20.03 14.57
N GLU A 208 -13.12 -20.23 13.91
CA GLU A 208 -12.90 -21.37 13.02
C GLU A 208 -12.70 -22.68 13.81
N GLU A 209 -11.95 -22.66 14.92
CA GLU A 209 -11.71 -23.82 15.79
C GLU A 209 -12.93 -24.21 16.63
N GLY A 210 -13.70 -23.22 17.08
CA GLY A 210 -14.92 -23.42 17.87
C GLY A 210 -16.07 -24.09 17.11
N GLY A 211 -15.93 -24.34 15.80
CA GLY A 211 -16.91 -25.06 14.98
C GLY A 211 -18.20 -24.28 14.70
N GLU A 212 -18.28 -23.01 15.10
CA GLU A 212 -19.42 -22.11 14.91
C GLU A 212 -19.43 -21.57 13.46
N LYS A 213 -19.66 -22.47 12.49
CA LYS A 213 -19.77 -22.12 11.07
C LYS A 213 -20.84 -21.04 10.85
N GLY A 214 -20.38 -19.81 10.62
CA GLY A 214 -21.24 -18.67 10.30
C GLY A 214 -21.29 -17.57 11.36
N LYS A 215 -20.56 -17.70 12.48
CA LYS A 215 -20.44 -16.61 13.45
C LYS A 215 -19.61 -15.47 12.88
N ILE A 216 -20.12 -14.26 13.07
CA ILE A 216 -19.54 -13.01 12.58
C ILE A 216 -18.68 -12.43 13.70
N PRO A 217 -17.52 -11.80 13.41
CA PRO A 217 -16.69 -11.14 14.43
C PRO A 217 -17.46 -10.04 15.17
N LYS A 218 -17.11 -9.77 16.43
CA LYS A 218 -17.75 -8.75 17.28
C LYS A 218 -17.87 -7.40 16.58
N ALA A 219 -16.77 -6.96 15.96
CA ALA A 219 -16.72 -5.71 15.21
C ALA A 219 -17.75 -5.66 14.07
N ALA A 220 -17.90 -6.77 13.33
CA ALA A 220 -18.85 -6.84 12.23
C ALA A 220 -20.30 -6.96 12.74
N GLN A 221 -20.55 -7.61 13.88
CA GLN A 221 -21.87 -7.63 14.52
C GLN A 221 -22.31 -6.21 14.94
N GLU A 222 -21.40 -5.45 15.54
CA GLU A 222 -21.68 -4.07 15.96
C GLU A 222 -22.01 -3.17 14.76
N ILE A 223 -21.19 -3.22 13.70
CA ILE A 223 -21.43 -2.42 12.50
C ILE A 223 -22.74 -2.84 11.81
N TYR A 224 -23.05 -4.14 11.71
CA TYR A 224 -24.32 -4.58 11.12
C TYR A 224 -25.52 -4.17 11.96
N ALA A 225 -25.42 -4.18 13.29
CA ALA A 225 -26.46 -3.66 14.17
C ALA A 225 -26.68 -2.15 13.99
N LEU A 226 -25.60 -1.38 13.86
CA LEU A 226 -25.67 0.05 13.57
C LEU A 226 -26.27 0.35 12.19
N MET A 227 -25.92 -0.45 11.17
CA MET A 227 -26.53 -0.32 9.83
C MET A 227 -28.02 -0.63 9.88
N ALA A 228 -28.44 -1.67 10.60
CA ALA A 228 -29.84 -2.04 10.75
C ALA A 228 -30.65 -1.02 11.55
N ALA A 229 -30.05 -0.36 12.55
CA ALA A 229 -30.71 0.69 13.34
C ALA A 229 -30.92 2.00 12.55
N ASN A 230 -30.16 2.22 11.48
CA ASN A 230 -30.20 3.43 10.66
C ASN A 230 -30.82 3.21 9.26
N ALA A 231 -31.37 2.02 9.01
CA ALA A 231 -32.06 1.65 7.76
C ALA A 231 -33.57 1.83 7.91
#